data_AF-A0A7W1DES4-F1
#
_entry.id   AF-A0A7W1DES4-F1
#
_cell.length_a   1.000
_cell.length_b   1.000
_cell.length_c   1.000
_cell.angle_alpha   90.00
_cell.angle_beta   90.00
_cell.angle_gamma   90.00
#
_symmetry.space_group_name_H-M   'P 1'
#
loop_
_entity.id
_entity.type
_entity.pdbx_description
1 polymer ?
#
loop_
_entity_poly.entity_id
_entity_poly.type
_entity_poly.pdbx_seq_one_letter_code
_entity_poly.pdbx_strand_id
1 'polypeptide(L)'
;MENIVQQQPSTENLKSAISEIKSLVADKCFPNNKKLIEICRQNTIELIGGNNDSHLIHELLETAINLHLSESFKQSSLQDEKEKLRIFKLLSEMTAAMPPQSWRSKEQTIYQQFSTPAEIAFLMVQMLRPGDNELALEPSAGTGNLAVWLNLAGCRTIVNEISDRRRKLLEIQGYAPHK
;
A
#
# COMPACT_ATOMS: atom_id res chain seq x y z
N MET A 1 16.89 25.29 -22.12
CA MET A 1 15.73 24.51 -21.65
C MET A 1 16.02 24.18 -20.20
N GLU A 2 15.41 24.91 -19.27
CA GLU A 2 15.57 24.65 -17.85
C GLU A 2 15.01 23.26 -17.54
N ASN A 3 15.87 22.37 -17.03
CA ASN A 3 15.43 21.15 -16.38
C ASN A 3 14.60 21.58 -15.17
N ILE A 4 13.27 21.61 -15.32
CA ILE A 4 12.37 21.59 -14.18
C ILE A 4 12.61 20.23 -13.52
N VAL A 5 13.56 20.17 -12.58
CA VAL A 5 13.71 19.05 -11.67
C VAL A 5 12.40 19.01 -10.89
N GLN A 6 11.47 18.17 -11.34
CA GLN A 6 10.21 17.92 -10.66
C GLN A 6 10.56 17.44 -9.25
N GLN A 7 10.28 18.26 -8.24
CA GLN A 7 10.54 17.89 -6.86
C GLN A 7 9.60 16.76 -6.48
N GLN A 8 10.17 15.62 -6.10
CA GLN A 8 9.38 14.55 -5.50
C GLN A 8 8.70 15.08 -4.21
N PRO A 9 7.46 14.64 -3.91
CA PRO A 9 6.77 15.08 -2.71
C PRO A 9 7.59 14.76 -1.46
N SER A 10 7.61 15.70 -0.52
CA SER A 10 8.36 15.52 0.74
C SER A 10 7.79 14.34 1.54
N THR A 11 8.63 13.70 2.34
CA THR A 11 8.20 12.60 3.23
C THR A 11 7.06 13.01 4.15
N GLU A 12 7.07 14.24 4.65
CA GLU A 12 6.05 14.76 5.57
C GLU A 12 4.72 15.01 4.86
N ASN A 13 4.74 15.50 3.63
CA ASN A 13 3.54 15.65 2.81
C ASN A 13 2.88 14.29 2.53
N LEU A 14 3.69 13.27 2.20
CA LEU A 14 3.22 11.90 2.00
C LEU A 14 2.60 11.33 3.27
N LYS A 15 3.28 11.44 4.42
CA LYS A 15 2.76 10.96 5.71
C LYS A 15 1.43 11.62 6.07
N SER A 16 1.32 12.94 5.87
CA SER A 16 0.11 13.69 6.17
C SER A 16 -1.08 13.21 5.32
N ALA A 17 -0.88 13.08 3.99
CA ALA A 17 -1.90 12.54 3.10
C ALA A 17 -2.29 11.09 3.45
N ILE A 18 -1.31 10.23 3.73
CA ILE A 18 -1.53 8.83 4.13
C ILE A 18 -2.34 8.77 5.43
N SER A 19 -2.03 9.61 6.40
CA SER A 19 -2.74 9.66 7.68
C SER A 19 -4.21 10.05 7.50
N GLU A 20 -4.49 11.03 6.64
CA GLU A 20 -5.87 11.44 6.32
C GLU A 20 -6.64 10.30 5.63
N ILE A 21 -6.05 9.68 4.61
CA ILE A 21 -6.67 8.54 3.91
C ILE A 21 -6.89 7.36 4.87
N LYS A 22 -5.93 7.07 5.74
CA LYS A 22 -6.03 6.00 6.74
C LYS A 22 -7.19 6.23 7.71
N SER A 23 -7.43 7.48 8.13
CA SER A 23 -8.59 7.83 8.96
C SER A 23 -9.89 7.50 8.24
N LEU A 24 -10.01 7.89 6.96
CA LEU A 24 -11.19 7.58 6.15
C LEU A 24 -11.41 6.06 6.01
N VAL A 25 -10.34 5.30 5.77
CA VAL A 25 -10.37 3.83 5.69
C VAL A 25 -10.83 3.21 7.02
N ALA A 26 -10.33 3.70 8.16
CA ALA A 26 -10.72 3.23 9.47
C ALA A 26 -12.22 3.44 9.76
N ASP A 27 -12.78 4.55 9.26
CA ASP A 27 -14.21 4.88 9.33
C ASP A 27 -15.06 4.16 8.26
N LYS A 28 -14.45 3.25 7.48
CA LYS A 28 -15.07 2.55 6.33
C LYS A 28 -15.61 3.51 5.26
N CYS A 29 -15.06 4.72 5.20
CA CYS A 29 -15.37 5.71 4.18
C CYS A 29 -14.32 5.63 3.06
N PHE A 30 -14.55 4.79 2.05
CA PHE A 30 -13.57 4.60 0.97
C PHE A 30 -13.58 5.79 -0.01
N PRO A 31 -12.49 6.56 -0.12
CA PRO A 31 -12.45 7.73 -0.98
C PRO A 31 -12.39 7.33 -2.45
N ASN A 32 -13.20 7.98 -3.29
CA ASN A 32 -13.06 7.87 -4.75
C ASN A 32 -11.85 8.68 -5.27
N ASN A 33 -11.53 8.52 -6.56
CA ASN A 33 -10.40 9.22 -7.19
C ASN A 33 -10.44 10.75 -7.00
N LYS A 34 -11.62 11.37 -7.05
CA LYS A 34 -11.76 12.82 -6.86
C LYS A 34 -11.33 13.24 -5.46
N LYS A 35 -11.76 12.51 -4.43
CA LYS A 35 -11.39 12.80 -3.04
C LYS A 35 -9.91 12.54 -2.78
N LEU A 36 -9.34 11.46 -3.31
CA LEU A 36 -7.90 11.19 -3.19
C LEU A 36 -7.04 12.29 -3.83
N ILE A 37 -7.44 12.80 -5.00
CA ILE A 37 -6.78 13.92 -5.67
C ILE A 37 -6.86 15.19 -4.82
N GLU A 38 -8.01 15.45 -4.18
CA GLU A 38 -8.19 16.59 -3.29
C GLU A 38 -7.25 16.52 -2.08
N ILE A 39 -7.15 15.35 -1.44
CA ILE A 39 -6.22 15.10 -0.33
C ILE A 39 -4.77 15.34 -0.78
N CYS A 40 -4.38 14.86 -1.95
CA CYS A 40 -3.03 15.09 -2.48
C CYS A 40 -2.75 16.59 -2.65
N ARG A 41 -3.69 17.35 -3.23
CA ARG A 41 -3.54 18.80 -3.41
C ARG A 41 -3.45 19.55 -2.09
N GLN A 42 -4.27 19.19 -1.11
CA GLN A 42 -4.25 19.78 0.24
C GLN A 42 -2.91 19.55 0.94
N ASN A 43 -2.28 18.40 0.69
CA ASN A 43 -0.98 18.03 1.23
C ASN A 43 0.20 18.46 0.35
N THR A 44 -0.01 19.35 -0.62
CA THR A 44 1.05 19.86 -1.53
C THR A 44 1.80 18.71 -2.23
N ILE A 45 1.06 17.69 -2.65
CA ILE A 45 1.55 16.59 -3.49
C ILE A 45 1.12 16.89 -4.92
N GLU A 46 2.09 17.26 -5.76
CA GLU A 46 1.85 17.46 -7.18
C GLU A 46 1.70 16.11 -7.89
N LEU A 47 0.59 15.92 -8.59
CA LEU A 47 0.40 14.80 -9.50
C LEU A 47 1.08 15.17 -10.83
N ILE A 48 2.05 14.37 -11.26
CA ILE A 48 2.96 14.70 -12.37
C ILE A 48 2.20 14.97 -13.68
N GLY A 49 2.50 16.09 -14.35
CA GLY A 49 2.43 16.20 -15.82
C GLY A 49 1.10 16.54 -16.47
N GLY A 50 0.16 17.22 -15.81
CA GLY A 50 -1.10 17.70 -16.43
C GLY A 50 -2.11 16.59 -16.80
N ASN A 51 -1.62 15.34 -16.96
CA ASN A 51 -2.39 14.12 -16.85
C ASN A 51 -2.25 13.65 -15.40
N ASN A 52 -3.33 13.70 -14.62
CA ASN A 52 -3.37 13.16 -13.25
C ASN A 52 -2.60 11.83 -13.17
N ASP A 53 -1.46 11.79 -12.45
CA ASP A 53 -0.81 10.51 -12.11
C ASP A 53 -1.73 9.75 -11.17
N SER A 54 -2.68 9.03 -11.78
CA SER A 54 -3.69 8.28 -11.07
C SER A 54 -3.06 7.16 -10.25
N HIS A 55 -1.81 6.78 -10.49
CA HIS A 55 -1.18 5.72 -9.71
C HIS A 55 -0.78 6.17 -8.33
N LEU A 56 -0.26 7.39 -8.17
CA LEU A 56 0.15 7.88 -6.85
C LEU A 56 -1.03 7.86 -5.87
N ILE A 57 -2.22 8.30 -6.28
CA ILE A 57 -3.39 8.27 -5.40
C ILE A 57 -3.76 6.86 -4.94
N HIS A 58 -3.56 5.86 -5.81
CA HIS A 58 -3.80 4.47 -5.46
C HIS A 58 -2.69 3.90 -4.57
N GLU A 59 -1.43 4.23 -4.85
CA GLU A 59 -0.30 3.81 -4.01
C GLU A 59 -0.39 4.38 -2.60
N LEU A 60 -0.87 5.62 -2.45
CA LEU A 60 -1.16 6.23 -1.15
C LEU A 60 -2.32 5.54 -0.43
N LEU A 61 -3.39 5.20 -1.17
CA LEU A 61 -4.52 4.45 -0.61
C LEU A 61 -4.10 3.05 -0.14
N GLU A 62 -3.36 2.31 -0.95
CA GLU A 62 -2.83 0.99 -0.59
C GLU A 62 -1.90 1.08 0.65
N THR A 63 -1.03 2.08 0.69
CA THR A 63 -0.14 2.33 1.84
C THR A 63 -0.93 2.64 3.11
N ALA A 64 -1.98 3.46 3.01
CA ALA A 64 -2.87 3.77 4.13
C ALA A 64 -3.62 2.54 4.63
N ILE A 65 -4.08 1.67 3.72
CA ILE A 65 -4.68 0.38 4.04
C ILE A 65 -3.68 -0.50 4.78
N ASN A 66 -2.44 -0.64 4.30
CA ASN A 66 -1.42 -1.48 4.95
C ASN A 66 -1.13 -1.01 6.38
N LEU A 67 -1.00 0.31 6.60
CA LEU A 67 -0.84 0.86 7.95
C LEU A 67 -2.06 0.57 8.84
N HIS A 68 -3.28 0.73 8.31
CA HIS A 68 -4.49 0.41 9.04
C HIS A 68 -4.57 -1.07 9.42
N LEU A 69 -4.23 -1.97 8.51
CA LEU A 69 -4.22 -3.42 8.75
C LEU A 69 -3.17 -3.81 9.79
N SER A 70 -1.94 -3.30 9.64
CA SER A 70 -0.84 -3.49 10.59
C SER A 70 -1.26 -3.16 12.03
N GLU A 71 -1.98 -2.05 12.22
CA GLU A 71 -2.43 -1.63 13.54
C GLU A 71 -3.63 -2.43 14.04
N SER A 72 -4.62 -2.64 13.17
CA SER A 72 -5.90 -3.26 13.54
C SER A 72 -5.77 -4.74 13.88
N PHE A 73 -4.81 -5.43 13.26
CA PHE A 73 -4.63 -6.87 13.38
C PHE A 73 -3.38 -7.28 14.17
N LYS A 74 -2.69 -6.34 14.80
CA LYS A 74 -1.44 -6.60 15.55
C LYS A 74 -1.56 -7.70 16.62
N GLN A 75 -2.74 -7.90 17.17
CA GLN A 75 -3.03 -8.90 18.21
C GLN A 75 -3.95 -10.03 17.71
N SER A 76 -4.34 -10.02 16.44
CA SER A 76 -5.24 -11.05 15.89
C SER A 76 -4.49 -12.36 15.66
N SER A 77 -5.13 -13.47 16.00
CA SER A 77 -4.62 -14.79 15.62
C SER A 77 -4.92 -15.06 14.16
N LEU A 78 -3.87 -15.09 13.34
CA LEU A 78 -3.98 -15.50 11.94
C LEU A 78 -4.11 -17.03 11.78
N GLN A 79 -4.31 -17.78 12.86
CA GLN A 79 -4.55 -19.23 12.82
C GLN A 79 -6.03 -19.59 13.05
N ASP A 80 -6.79 -18.72 13.74
CA ASP A 80 -8.22 -18.91 13.99
C ASP A 80 -9.03 -18.78 12.69
N GLU A 81 -9.74 -19.85 12.30
CA GLU A 81 -10.56 -19.90 11.09
C GLU A 81 -11.66 -18.83 11.05
N LYS A 82 -12.26 -18.53 12.20
CA LYS A 82 -13.33 -17.52 12.26
C LYS A 82 -12.78 -16.12 12.01
N GLU A 83 -11.62 -15.83 12.59
CA GLU A 83 -10.94 -14.55 12.38
C GLU A 83 -10.43 -14.43 10.94
N LYS A 84 -9.91 -15.51 10.34
CA LYS A 84 -9.54 -15.53 8.90
C LYS A 84 -10.69 -15.17 7.99
N LEU A 85 -11.87 -15.77 8.21
CA LEU A 85 -13.06 -15.47 7.41
C LEU A 85 -13.51 -14.01 7.59
N ARG A 86 -13.44 -13.49 8.81
CA ARG A 86 -13.75 -12.09 9.10
C ARG A 86 -12.79 -11.13 8.40
N ILE A 87 -11.49 -11.40 8.46
CA ILE A 87 -10.44 -10.62 7.78
C ILE A 87 -10.67 -10.66 6.28
N PHE A 88 -10.82 -11.85 5.69
CA PHE A 88 -11.03 -12.00 4.26
C PHE A 88 -12.27 -11.25 3.76
N LYS A 89 -13.38 -11.32 4.50
CA LYS A 89 -14.60 -10.57 4.19
C LYS A 89 -14.36 -9.06 4.25
N LEU A 90 -13.69 -8.57 5.30
CA LEU A 90 -13.33 -7.15 5.41
C LEU A 90 -12.49 -6.70 4.21
N LEU A 91 -11.44 -7.44 3.85
CA LEU A 91 -10.59 -7.11 2.71
C LEU A 91 -11.35 -7.11 1.39
N SER A 92 -12.24 -8.08 1.19
CA SER A 92 -13.08 -8.15 0.00
C SER A 92 -14.02 -6.94 -0.11
N GLU A 93 -14.62 -6.52 1.00
CA GLU A 93 -15.47 -5.31 1.06
C GLU A 93 -14.65 -4.04 0.80
N MET A 94 -13.45 -3.94 1.38
CA MET A 94 -12.53 -2.83 1.15
C MET A 94 -12.14 -2.74 -0.33
N THR A 95 -11.68 -3.83 -0.93
CA THR A 95 -11.24 -3.86 -2.33
C THR A 95 -12.38 -3.56 -3.29
N ALA A 96 -13.60 -4.05 -3.02
CA ALA A 96 -14.77 -3.73 -3.82
C ALA A 96 -15.17 -2.24 -3.74
N ALA A 97 -14.85 -1.56 -2.65
CA ALA A 97 -15.14 -0.14 -2.45
C ALA A 97 -14.04 0.80 -2.98
N MET A 98 -12.86 0.27 -3.32
CA MET A 98 -11.77 1.07 -3.87
C MET A 98 -12.08 1.56 -5.29
N PRO A 99 -11.58 2.74 -5.68
CA PRO A 99 -11.71 3.20 -7.06
C PRO A 99 -10.94 2.26 -8.02
N PRO A 100 -11.53 1.93 -9.19
CA PRO A 100 -10.90 1.00 -10.14
C PRO A 100 -9.62 1.59 -10.73
N GLN A 101 -8.57 0.78 -10.79
CA GLN A 101 -7.31 1.09 -11.48
C GLN A 101 -7.43 0.71 -12.96
N SER A 102 -7.88 1.63 -13.81
CA SER A 102 -8.14 1.39 -15.24
C SER A 102 -6.99 1.80 -16.19
N TRP A 103 -5.91 2.36 -15.66
CA TRP A 103 -4.77 2.83 -16.44
C TRP A 103 -3.47 2.13 -16.00
N ARG A 104 -2.48 2.08 -16.90
CA ARG A 104 -1.11 1.62 -16.59
C ARG A 104 -0.11 2.65 -17.09
N SER A 105 0.82 3.05 -16.23
CA SER A 105 1.87 3.97 -16.59
C SER A 105 2.93 3.32 -17.47
N LYS A 106 3.74 4.14 -18.14
CA LYS A 106 4.91 3.66 -18.88
C LYS A 106 5.87 2.91 -17.96
N GLU A 107 6.11 3.44 -16.75
CA GLU A 107 6.94 2.81 -15.73
C GLU A 107 6.41 1.42 -15.35
N GLN A 108 5.12 1.29 -15.05
CA GLN A 108 4.52 -0.01 -14.71
C GLN A 108 4.54 -0.99 -15.89
N THR A 109 4.40 -0.50 -17.11
CA THR A 109 4.47 -1.36 -18.31
C THR A 109 5.89 -1.86 -18.54
N ILE A 110 6.90 -0.99 -18.37
CA ILE A 110 8.31 -1.35 -18.52
C ILE A 110 8.74 -2.32 -17.42
N TYR A 111 8.39 -2.04 -16.17
CA TYR A 111 8.78 -2.84 -15.01
C TYR A 111 7.80 -3.97 -14.67
N GLN A 112 6.75 -4.17 -15.48
CA GLN A 112 5.73 -5.20 -15.27
C GLN A 112 5.15 -5.17 -13.84
N GLN A 113 4.85 -3.96 -13.35
CA GLN A 113 4.34 -3.76 -11.99
C GLN A 113 2.84 -4.02 -11.94
N PHE A 114 2.47 -5.20 -11.45
CA PHE A 114 1.09 -5.56 -11.14
C PHE A 114 0.84 -5.40 -9.63
N SER A 115 -0.30 -4.84 -9.26
CA SER A 115 -0.71 -4.82 -7.85
C SER A 115 -1.06 -6.21 -7.39
N THR A 116 -0.74 -6.53 -6.13
CA THR A 116 -1.28 -7.67 -5.41
C THR A 116 -2.42 -7.15 -4.52
N PRO A 117 -3.71 -7.31 -4.90
CA PRO A 117 -4.83 -6.89 -4.07
C PRO A 117 -4.73 -7.43 -2.63
N ALA A 118 -5.21 -6.66 -1.65
CA ALA A 118 -5.01 -6.95 -0.24
C ALA A 118 -5.58 -8.32 0.18
N GLU A 119 -6.72 -8.72 -0.39
CA GLU A 119 -7.34 -10.02 -0.16
C GLU A 119 -6.52 -11.18 -0.73
N ILE A 120 -5.86 -10.98 -1.89
CA ILE A 120 -4.97 -11.98 -2.49
C ILE A 120 -3.71 -12.11 -1.64
N ALA A 121 -3.14 -10.98 -1.20
CA ALA A 121 -1.97 -10.98 -0.32
C ALA A 121 -2.25 -11.73 1.00
N PHE A 122 -3.41 -11.50 1.60
CA PHE A 122 -3.83 -12.25 2.79
C PHE A 122 -3.92 -13.75 2.53
N LEU A 123 -4.61 -14.16 1.46
CA LEU A 123 -4.73 -15.57 1.09
C LEU A 123 -3.36 -16.23 0.86
N MET A 124 -2.43 -15.53 0.23
CA MET A 124 -1.08 -16.03 0.00
C MET A 124 -0.36 -16.35 1.31
N VAL A 125 -0.44 -15.49 2.34
CA VAL A 125 0.14 -15.77 3.66
C VAL A 125 -0.56 -16.95 4.34
N GLN A 126 -1.89 -17.07 4.20
CA GLN A 126 -2.63 -18.21 4.72
C GLN A 126 -2.23 -19.54 4.07
N MET A 127 -1.87 -19.53 2.79
CA MET A 127 -1.37 -20.69 2.07
C MET A 127 0.09 -20.99 2.41
N LEU A 128 0.92 -19.96 2.56
CA LEU A 128 2.33 -20.08 2.91
C LEU A 128 2.53 -20.67 4.32
N ARG A 129 1.63 -20.33 5.26
CA ARG A 129 1.69 -20.74 6.68
C ARG A 129 3.08 -20.50 7.28
N PRO A 130 3.60 -19.26 7.21
CA PRO A 130 4.92 -18.99 7.73
C PRO A 130 4.97 -19.25 9.25
N GLY A 131 6.13 -19.70 9.71
CA GLY A 131 6.41 -19.87 11.13
C GLY A 131 6.74 -18.56 11.82
N ASP A 132 6.51 -18.51 13.13
CA ASP A 132 6.93 -17.37 13.96
C ASP A 132 8.45 -17.15 13.85
N ASN A 133 8.88 -15.89 13.71
CA ASN A 133 10.28 -15.47 13.57
C ASN A 133 11.02 -15.95 12.31
N GLU A 134 10.33 -16.58 11.35
CA GLU A 134 10.91 -16.89 10.05
C GLU A 134 11.32 -15.60 9.31
N LEU A 135 12.31 -15.75 8.41
CA LEU A 135 12.75 -14.65 7.55
C LEU A 135 12.01 -14.76 6.21
N ALA A 136 11.23 -13.75 5.87
CA ALA A 136 10.51 -13.68 4.61
C ALA A 136 11.12 -12.59 3.72
N LEU A 137 11.24 -12.88 2.42
CA LEU A 137 11.61 -11.89 1.40
C LEU A 137 10.40 -11.63 0.50
N GLU A 138 9.95 -10.38 0.43
CA GLU A 138 9.03 -9.93 -0.61
C GLU A 138 9.82 -9.18 -1.70
N PRO A 139 10.14 -9.85 -2.82
CA PRO A 139 10.73 -9.19 -3.98
C PRO A 139 9.68 -8.34 -4.70
N SER A 140 10.09 -7.21 -5.26
CA SER A 140 9.18 -6.28 -5.96
C SER A 140 7.94 -5.93 -5.11
N ALA A 141 8.18 -5.54 -3.85
CA ALA A 141 7.14 -5.42 -2.82
C ALA A 141 6.04 -4.40 -3.13
N GLY A 142 6.25 -3.52 -4.12
CA GLY A 142 5.27 -2.50 -4.46
C GLY A 142 5.04 -1.58 -3.27
N THR A 143 3.80 -1.54 -2.79
CA THR A 143 3.36 -0.79 -1.60
C THR A 143 3.38 -1.62 -0.31
N GLY A 144 3.76 -2.90 -0.36
CA GLY A 144 3.91 -3.77 0.82
C GLY A 144 2.66 -4.56 1.22
N ASN A 145 1.75 -4.82 0.27
CA ASN A 145 0.49 -5.51 0.55
C ASN A 145 0.68 -6.94 1.06
N LEU A 146 1.75 -7.65 0.67
CA LEU A 146 2.08 -8.96 1.23
C LEU A 146 2.92 -8.84 2.50
N ALA A 147 3.88 -7.90 2.54
CA ALA A 147 4.76 -7.68 3.69
C ALA A 147 4.00 -7.39 4.98
N VAL A 148 2.90 -6.63 4.91
CA VAL A 148 2.08 -6.36 6.10
C VAL A 148 1.55 -7.66 6.70
N TRP A 149 1.10 -8.61 5.88
CA TRP A 149 0.58 -9.89 6.35
C TRP A 149 1.68 -10.84 6.81
N LEU A 150 2.86 -10.83 6.17
CA LEU A 150 4.02 -11.59 6.63
C LEU A 150 4.45 -11.13 8.03
N ASN A 151 4.53 -9.82 8.26
CA ASN A 151 4.82 -9.25 9.58
C ASN A 151 3.74 -9.59 10.62
N LEU A 152 2.46 -9.48 10.25
CA LEU A 152 1.35 -9.86 11.14
C LEU A 152 1.33 -11.36 11.46
N ALA A 153 1.88 -12.19 10.58
CA ALA A 153 2.09 -13.62 10.80
C ALA A 153 3.36 -13.93 11.61
N GLY A 154 4.07 -12.92 12.11
CA GLY A 154 5.25 -13.10 12.96
C GLY A 154 6.57 -13.23 12.21
N CYS A 155 6.60 -13.03 10.88
CA CYS A 155 7.85 -13.03 10.12
C CYS A 155 8.69 -11.78 10.39
N ARG A 156 10.00 -11.92 10.24
CA ARG A 156 10.91 -10.81 9.93
C ARG A 156 10.90 -10.62 8.43
N THR A 157 10.33 -9.51 7.94
CA THR A 157 10.18 -9.31 6.50
C THR A 157 11.25 -8.37 5.94
N ILE A 158 11.96 -8.85 4.91
CA ILE A 158 12.84 -8.05 4.06
C ILE A 158 12.08 -7.73 2.77
N VAL A 159 12.18 -6.50 2.30
CA VAL A 159 11.51 -6.06 1.06
C VAL A 159 12.52 -5.50 0.06
N ASN A 160 12.27 -5.73 -1.22
CA ASN A 160 13.01 -5.15 -2.32
C ASN A 160 12.04 -4.41 -3.27
N GLU A 161 12.40 -3.21 -3.72
CA GLU A 161 11.58 -2.45 -4.66
C GLU A 161 12.43 -1.47 -5.51
N ILE A 162 12.26 -1.55 -6.83
CA ILE A 162 13.05 -0.77 -7.78
C ILE A 162 12.60 0.70 -7.87
N SER A 163 11.30 0.97 -7.69
CA SER A 163 10.74 2.32 -7.78
C SER A 163 11.08 3.15 -6.55
N ASP A 164 11.79 4.26 -6.77
CA ASP A 164 12.22 5.18 -5.72
C ASP A 164 11.02 5.70 -4.90
N ARG A 165 9.89 5.97 -5.57
CA ARG A 165 8.65 6.44 -4.94
C ARG A 165 8.05 5.39 -4.01
N ARG A 166 7.97 4.13 -4.47
CA ARG A 166 7.41 3.04 -3.68
C ARG A 166 8.29 2.64 -2.50
N ARG A 167 9.62 2.70 -2.67
CA ARG A 167 10.54 2.58 -1.53
C ARG A 167 10.26 3.62 -0.45
N LYS A 168 9.98 4.87 -0.84
CA LYS A 168 9.58 5.91 0.13
C LYS A 168 8.31 5.55 0.90
N LEU A 169 7.32 4.96 0.24
CA LEU A 169 6.08 4.51 0.87
C LEU A 169 6.32 3.30 1.82
N LEU A 170 7.22 2.39 1.46
CA LEU A 170 7.65 1.28 2.32
C LEU A 170 8.41 1.79 3.56
N GLU A 171 9.28 2.80 3.39
CA GLU A 171 9.97 3.46 4.52
C GLU A 171 8.99 4.10 5.50
N ILE A 172 7.92 4.74 5.01
CA ILE A 172 6.86 5.32 5.86
C ILE A 172 6.16 4.24 6.70
N GLN A 173 6.07 3.01 6.16
CA GLN A 173 5.52 1.85 6.87
C GLN A 173 6.51 1.19 7.83
N GLY A 174 7.76 1.66 7.89
CA GLY A 174 8.80 1.13 8.78
C GLY A 174 9.68 0.04 8.17
N TYR A 175 9.59 -0.21 6.86
CA TYR A 175 10.50 -1.11 6.16
C TYR A 175 11.82 -0.41 5.79
N ALA A 176 12.87 -1.20 5.57
CA ALA A 176 14.14 -0.75 5.01
C ALA A 176 14.35 -1.39 3.62
N PRO A 177 13.73 -0.84 2.55
CA PRO A 177 13.70 -1.50 1.24
C PRO A 177 15.06 -1.50 0.54
N HIS A 178 15.47 -2.66 0.03
CA HIS A 178 16.59 -2.78 -0.88
C HIS A 178 16.18 -2.38 -2.31
N LYS A 179 17.12 -1.86 -3.10
CA LYS A 179 16.93 -1.61 -4.53
C LYS A 179 17.27 -2.85 -5.34
#